data_AF-A0A0Q5VJU0-F1
#
_entry.id   AF-A0A0Q5VJU0-F1
#
_cell.length_a   1.000
_cell.length_b   1.000
_cell.length_c   1.000
_cell.angle_alpha   90.00
_cell.angle_beta   90.00
_cell.angle_gamma   90.00
#
_symmetry.space_group_name_H-M   'P 1'
#
loop_
_entity.id
_entity.type
_entity.pdbx_description
1 polymer ?
#
loop_
_entity_poly.entity_id
_entity_poly.type
_entity_poly.pdbx_seq_one_letter_code
_entity_poly.pdbx_strand_id
1 'polypeptide(L)'
;MERPTWKRPAEALVSDDLQSWLARFQDALTARDVGAVVDLFAPECFWRDLVAFTWNIATAEGRDAVRARLVEVLDRVDPTGFRVSAGTSPTRNGALEEAWIEFETSVGRGRGHLRLTDGRAWTLLTTLFELTGHEEATGTRRPRGTEPRPGPGTAEPYVLVIGGGQGGIALGARLKALGVPAVVVDRHGRPGDQWRSRYESLRLHDPVWYDHLPYLPFPPTWPVFAPKDAIADWLEVYVRVMEIDYRSATTVRSASFDDTAGRWDVVLERDGEELSVHPVQLVFATGMSGKPRVPVFPGADRFRGEQRHSSEHDGSGAHDGRRVVVVGSNNSAHDICAALWENGADVTMVQRSSTLVVRSEAVLQSMAGTYSEEALAAGVTTMQADLTLASVPLALLGRFQKPVYDRIRVQDADFYARLEAVGFALDFGEDDTGMLLKYLRRGSGYYIDVGASELIADGSVRLARGQVRELTEDAVVLEDGTELPADLVVHATGYDPMNGWVADLVDQDTADRVGRVWGTGSGTTGDPGPWEGELRNVWKPTAVPQLWFHAGNLSQSRHYSLYLALQLAARYAGIPTPVSERAPVHHRR
;
A
#
# COMPACT_ATOMS: atom_id res chain seq x y z
N MET A 1 -44.77 18.39 19.76
CA MET A 1 -43.82 17.89 18.74
C MET A 1 -42.82 17.03 19.50
N GLU A 2 -43.09 15.73 19.55
CA GLU A 2 -42.33 14.76 20.34
C GLU A 2 -40.92 14.56 19.76
N ARG A 3 -39.92 14.49 20.64
CA ARG A 3 -38.55 14.16 20.27
C ARG A 3 -38.52 12.72 19.74
N PRO A 4 -37.87 12.45 18.60
CA PRO A 4 -37.72 11.08 18.12
C PRO A 4 -36.90 10.29 19.14
N THR A 5 -37.51 9.26 19.70
CA THR A 5 -36.83 8.28 20.54
C THR A 5 -35.98 7.40 19.64
N TRP A 6 -34.66 7.51 19.78
CA TRP A 6 -33.72 6.57 19.20
C TRP A 6 -34.01 5.18 19.78
N LYS A 7 -34.74 4.35 19.02
CA LYS A 7 -34.78 2.92 19.30
C LYS A 7 -33.38 2.39 19.02
N ARG A 8 -32.71 1.90 20.07
CA ARG A 8 -31.55 1.02 19.94
C ARG A 8 -31.87 -0.04 18.87
N PRO A 9 -31.04 -0.25 17.85
CA PRO A 9 -31.19 -1.42 16.98
C PRO A 9 -31.26 -2.66 17.87
N ALA A 10 -32.21 -3.55 17.60
CA ALA A 10 -32.28 -4.84 18.27
C ALA A 10 -30.94 -5.55 18.08
N GLU A 11 -30.38 -6.14 19.14
CA GLU A 11 -29.25 -7.06 19.04
C GLU A 11 -29.65 -8.13 18.02
N ALA A 12 -29.01 -8.14 16.85
CA ALA A 12 -29.22 -9.20 15.89
C ALA A 12 -28.67 -10.48 16.52
N LEU A 13 -29.59 -11.37 16.91
CA LEU A 13 -29.26 -12.70 17.42
C LEU A 13 -28.38 -13.37 16.36
N VAL A 14 -27.24 -13.91 16.81
CA VAL A 14 -26.39 -14.71 15.93
C VAL A 14 -27.22 -15.86 15.36
N SER A 15 -27.16 -16.09 14.04
CA SER A 15 -27.85 -17.24 13.46
C SER A 15 -27.34 -18.54 14.09
N ASP A 16 -28.25 -19.48 14.34
CA ASP A 16 -27.88 -20.82 14.81
C ASP A 16 -26.86 -21.48 13.85
N ASP A 17 -26.95 -21.16 12.55
CA ASP A 17 -26.04 -21.62 11.50
C ASP A 17 -24.59 -21.15 11.72
N LEU A 18 -24.37 -19.86 12.03
CA LEU A 18 -23.02 -19.32 12.23
C LEU A 18 -22.39 -19.88 13.51
N GLN A 19 -23.13 -19.94 14.62
CA GLN A 19 -22.62 -20.52 15.86
C GLN A 19 -22.31 -22.01 15.67
N SER A 20 -23.19 -22.74 14.99
CA SER A 20 -22.96 -24.15 14.65
C SER A 20 -21.72 -24.33 13.78
N TRP A 21 -21.52 -23.46 12.78
CA TRP A 21 -20.33 -23.50 11.93
C TRP A 21 -19.05 -23.27 12.74
N LEU A 22 -19.02 -22.23 13.60
CA LEU A 22 -17.85 -21.91 14.43
C LEU A 22 -17.52 -23.03 15.42
N ALA A 23 -18.54 -23.62 16.06
CA ALA A 23 -18.36 -24.75 16.95
C ALA A 23 -17.77 -25.97 16.22
N ARG A 24 -18.33 -26.34 15.06
CA ARG A 24 -17.82 -27.44 14.24
C ARG A 24 -16.40 -27.18 13.73
N PHE A 25 -16.10 -25.94 13.36
CA PHE A 25 -14.77 -25.52 12.92
C PHE A 25 -13.76 -25.66 14.06
N GLN A 26 -14.10 -25.18 15.26
CA GLN A 26 -13.27 -25.35 16.46
C GLN A 26 -13.07 -26.82 16.81
N ASP A 27 -14.12 -27.63 16.81
CA ASP A 27 -14.05 -29.05 17.16
C ASP A 27 -13.14 -29.81 16.18
N ALA A 28 -13.29 -29.56 14.88
CA ALA A 28 -12.46 -30.18 13.84
C ALA A 28 -10.99 -29.75 13.92
N LEU A 29 -10.72 -28.45 14.20
CA LEU A 29 -9.36 -27.96 14.42
C LEU A 29 -8.72 -28.59 15.66
N THR A 30 -9.46 -28.69 16.77
CA THR A 30 -9.01 -29.33 18.02
C THR A 30 -8.69 -30.81 17.81
N ALA A 31 -9.54 -31.51 17.05
CA ALA A 31 -9.38 -32.93 16.74
C ALA A 31 -8.28 -33.21 15.69
N ARG A 32 -7.67 -32.17 15.10
CA ARG A 32 -6.75 -32.26 13.96
C ARG A 32 -7.36 -32.98 12.75
N ASP A 33 -8.68 -32.90 12.60
CA ASP A 33 -9.39 -33.48 11.47
C ASP A 33 -9.44 -32.49 10.30
N VAL A 34 -8.38 -32.49 9.50
CA VAL A 34 -8.28 -31.66 8.29
C VAL A 34 -9.42 -31.94 7.31
N GLY A 35 -9.93 -33.18 7.25
CA GLY A 35 -11.07 -33.53 6.40
C GLY A 35 -12.33 -32.78 6.81
N ALA A 36 -12.67 -32.87 8.09
CA ALA A 36 -13.84 -32.19 8.65
C ALA A 36 -13.74 -30.66 8.54
N VAL A 37 -12.54 -30.08 8.71
CA VAL A 37 -12.34 -28.63 8.48
C VAL A 37 -12.60 -28.27 7.02
N VAL A 38 -12.03 -29.00 6.07
CA VAL A 38 -12.18 -28.71 4.63
C VAL A 38 -13.64 -28.82 4.17
N ASP A 39 -14.41 -29.75 4.74
CA ASP A 39 -15.83 -29.93 4.41
C ASP A 39 -16.73 -28.76 4.84
N LEU A 40 -16.25 -27.92 5.77
CA LEU A 40 -16.91 -26.67 6.20
C LEU A 40 -16.73 -25.52 5.21
N PHE A 41 -15.81 -25.61 4.25
CA PHE A 41 -15.60 -24.59 3.21
C PHE A 41 -16.45 -24.89 1.98
N ALA A 42 -16.90 -23.87 1.25
CA ALA A 42 -17.60 -24.04 -0.02
C ALA A 42 -16.68 -24.66 -1.10
N PRO A 43 -17.21 -25.21 -2.22
CA PRO A 43 -16.36 -25.71 -3.31
C PRO A 43 -15.44 -24.64 -3.90
N GLU A 44 -15.96 -23.45 -4.18
CA GLU A 44 -15.17 -22.23 -4.41
C GLU A 44 -15.02 -21.52 -3.07
N CYS A 45 -13.81 -21.51 -2.52
CA CYS A 45 -13.54 -20.90 -1.22
C CYS A 45 -12.15 -20.26 -1.15
N PHE A 46 -11.97 -19.34 -0.22
CA PHE A 46 -10.73 -18.63 -0.02
C PHE A 46 -10.42 -18.51 1.46
N TRP A 47 -9.22 -18.91 1.87
CA TRP A 47 -8.72 -18.61 3.20
C TRP A 47 -7.51 -17.70 3.08
N ARG A 48 -7.71 -16.41 3.37
CA ARG A 48 -6.65 -15.41 3.42
C ARG A 48 -6.07 -15.33 4.83
N ASP A 49 -4.77 -15.41 4.96
CA ASP A 49 -4.07 -15.32 6.24
C ASP A 49 -3.08 -14.16 6.24
N LEU A 50 -3.18 -13.31 7.27
CA LEU A 50 -2.23 -12.25 7.58
C LEU A 50 -1.48 -12.70 8.86
N VAL A 51 -0.47 -13.52 8.63
CA VAL A 51 0.56 -14.03 9.56
C VAL A 51 0.10 -14.91 10.74
N ALA A 52 -1.19 -15.16 10.95
CA ALA A 52 -1.66 -15.96 12.09
C ALA A 52 -1.37 -17.45 11.95
N PHE A 53 -1.49 -18.00 10.75
CA PHE A 53 -1.27 -19.43 10.47
C PHE A 53 0.06 -19.68 9.75
N THR A 54 0.45 -18.75 8.90
CA THR A 54 1.49 -18.99 7.88
C THR A 54 2.81 -18.30 8.17
N TRP A 55 2.86 -17.34 9.11
CA TRP A 55 3.95 -16.37 9.22
C TRP A 55 4.31 -15.70 7.88
N ASN A 56 3.29 -15.55 7.04
CA ASN A 56 3.33 -14.99 5.71
C ASN A 56 2.02 -14.20 5.46
N ILE A 57 1.93 -13.53 4.33
CA ILE A 57 0.66 -13.01 3.79
C ILE A 57 0.34 -13.88 2.58
N ALA A 58 -0.65 -14.75 2.73
CA ALA A 58 -0.97 -15.79 1.75
C ALA A 58 -2.47 -16.11 1.71
N THR A 59 -2.98 -16.39 0.51
CA THR A 59 -4.36 -16.85 0.29
C THR A 59 -4.35 -18.28 -0.24
N ALA A 60 -5.00 -19.18 0.50
CA ALA A 60 -5.31 -20.53 0.04
C ALA A 60 -6.61 -20.47 -0.80
N GLU A 61 -6.49 -20.76 -2.10
CA GLU A 61 -7.60 -20.74 -3.05
C GLU A 61 -8.11 -22.16 -3.31
N GLY A 62 -9.36 -22.43 -2.91
CA GLY A 62 -10.00 -23.73 -3.00
C GLY A 62 -9.66 -24.69 -1.86
N ARG A 63 -10.46 -25.76 -1.77
CA ARG A 63 -10.40 -26.75 -0.70
C ARG A 63 -9.06 -27.49 -0.62
N ASP A 64 -8.41 -27.73 -1.76
CA ASP A 64 -7.12 -28.41 -1.80
C ASP A 64 -6.00 -27.55 -1.21
N ALA A 65 -6.00 -26.24 -1.50
CA ALA A 65 -5.06 -25.31 -0.88
C ALA A 65 -5.31 -25.14 0.62
N VAL A 66 -6.59 -25.09 1.04
CA VAL A 66 -6.97 -25.09 2.47
C VAL A 66 -6.46 -26.35 3.17
N ARG A 67 -6.64 -27.53 2.55
CA ARG A 67 -6.13 -28.80 3.04
C ARG A 67 -4.60 -28.76 3.19
N ALA A 68 -3.89 -28.33 2.16
CA ALA A 68 -2.43 -28.25 2.15
C ALA A 68 -1.91 -27.35 3.29
N ARG A 69 -2.50 -26.16 3.45
CA ARG A 69 -2.20 -25.26 4.57
C ARG A 69 -2.38 -25.96 5.91
N LEU A 70 -3.54 -26.55 6.16
CA LEU A 70 -3.84 -27.19 7.43
C LEU A 70 -2.89 -28.35 7.75
N VAL A 71 -2.57 -29.20 6.76
CA VAL A 71 -1.58 -30.27 6.94
C VAL A 71 -0.21 -29.72 7.35
N GLU A 72 0.18 -28.57 6.80
CA GLU A 72 1.48 -27.97 7.09
C GLU A 72 1.51 -27.25 8.46
N VAL A 73 0.44 -26.56 8.83
CA VAL A 73 0.49 -25.55 9.90
C VAL A 73 -0.29 -25.89 11.16
N LEU A 74 -1.28 -26.78 11.10
CA LEU A 74 -2.29 -26.91 12.15
C LEU A 74 -1.69 -27.29 13.51
N ASP A 75 -0.75 -28.23 13.54
CA ASP A 75 -0.15 -28.73 14.79
C ASP A 75 0.62 -27.64 15.54
N ARG A 76 1.36 -26.79 14.82
CA ARG A 76 2.15 -25.72 15.44
C ARG A 76 1.32 -24.48 15.77
N VAL A 77 0.30 -24.17 14.96
CA VAL A 77 -0.56 -22.99 15.17
C VAL A 77 -1.46 -23.21 16.36
N ASP A 78 -1.92 -24.44 16.57
CA ASP A 78 -2.80 -24.86 17.66
C ASP A 78 -3.95 -23.86 17.93
N PRO A 79 -4.81 -23.60 16.92
CA PRO A 79 -5.75 -22.50 17.00
C PRO A 79 -6.99 -22.88 17.84
N THR A 80 -7.41 -21.97 18.72
CA THR A 80 -8.50 -22.19 19.66
C THR A 80 -9.39 -20.97 19.85
N GLY A 81 -10.56 -21.16 20.48
CA GLY A 81 -11.43 -20.07 20.91
C GLY A 81 -12.13 -19.31 19.79
N PHE A 82 -12.38 -19.92 18.63
CA PHE A 82 -13.13 -19.26 17.55
C PHE A 82 -14.53 -18.84 18.02
N ARG A 83 -14.79 -17.53 17.99
CA ARG A 83 -16.08 -16.94 18.37
C ARG A 83 -16.33 -15.64 17.64
N VAL A 84 -17.58 -15.18 17.63
CA VAL A 84 -17.92 -13.82 17.14
C VAL A 84 -17.21 -12.77 18.01
N SER A 85 -16.63 -11.75 17.37
CA SER A 85 -15.92 -10.67 18.06
C SER A 85 -16.86 -9.89 18.96
N ALA A 86 -16.41 -9.57 20.18
CA ALA A 86 -17.20 -8.80 21.12
C ALA A 86 -17.54 -7.40 20.55
N GLY A 87 -18.77 -6.94 20.76
CA GLY A 87 -19.22 -5.63 20.26
C GLY A 87 -19.51 -5.57 18.76
N THR A 88 -19.48 -6.70 18.06
CA THR A 88 -19.91 -6.81 16.67
C THR A 88 -21.19 -7.63 16.56
N SER A 89 -21.95 -7.44 15.49
CA SER A 89 -23.14 -8.23 15.19
C SER A 89 -22.98 -8.86 13.81
N PRO A 90 -23.24 -10.17 13.66
CA PRO A 90 -23.32 -10.80 12.36
C PRO A 90 -24.37 -10.14 11.49
N THR A 91 -24.15 -10.14 10.17
CA THR A 91 -25.11 -9.62 9.19
C THR A 91 -25.52 -10.74 8.23
N ARG A 92 -26.74 -10.63 7.67
CA ARG A 92 -27.26 -11.56 6.68
C ARG A 92 -27.87 -10.78 5.52
N ASN A 93 -27.44 -11.08 4.30
CA ASN A 93 -28.00 -10.55 3.07
C ASN A 93 -28.27 -11.71 2.09
N GLY A 94 -29.53 -12.16 2.04
CA GLY A 94 -29.90 -13.35 1.29
C GLY A 94 -29.19 -14.60 1.83
N ALA A 95 -28.46 -15.30 0.96
CA ALA A 95 -27.69 -16.49 1.30
C ALA A 95 -26.31 -16.18 1.90
N LEU A 96 -25.88 -14.91 1.89
CA LEU A 96 -24.61 -14.47 2.48
C LEU A 96 -24.81 -14.13 3.96
N GLU A 97 -24.05 -14.80 4.82
CA GLU A 97 -23.91 -14.44 6.23
C GLU A 97 -22.48 -14.07 6.53
N GLU A 98 -22.26 -13.01 7.29
CA GLU A 98 -20.90 -12.59 7.64
C GLU A 98 -20.76 -12.18 9.10
N ALA A 99 -19.57 -12.40 9.64
CA ALA A 99 -19.24 -12.05 11.01
C ALA A 99 -17.75 -11.76 11.21
N TRP A 100 -17.49 -10.81 12.09
CA TRP A 100 -16.19 -10.63 12.71
C TRP A 100 -15.95 -11.72 13.73
N ILE A 101 -14.77 -12.31 13.72
CA ILE A 101 -14.38 -13.40 14.62
C ILE A 101 -13.09 -13.07 15.38
N GLU A 102 -12.96 -13.65 16.56
CA GLU A 102 -11.74 -13.68 17.37
C GLU A 102 -11.34 -15.12 17.63
N PHE A 103 -10.04 -15.35 17.78
CA PHE A 103 -9.45 -16.66 18.09
C PHE A 103 -8.07 -16.46 18.72
N GLU A 104 -7.48 -17.56 19.18
CA GLU A 104 -6.11 -17.61 19.69
C GLU A 104 -5.30 -18.65 18.92
N THR A 105 -3.99 -18.49 18.95
CA THR A 105 -2.98 -19.43 18.45
C THR A 105 -1.98 -19.70 19.56
N SER A 106 -1.08 -20.66 19.37
CA SER A 106 0.01 -20.96 20.29
C SER A 106 0.92 -19.75 20.61
N VAL A 107 0.93 -18.71 19.75
CA VAL A 107 1.83 -17.55 19.87
C VAL A 107 1.12 -16.23 20.15
N GLY A 108 -0.20 -16.15 20.00
CA GLY A 108 -0.88 -14.85 20.02
C GLY A 108 -2.37 -14.86 19.71
N ARG A 109 -2.95 -13.68 19.78
CA ARG A 109 -4.39 -13.46 19.56
C ARG A 109 -4.66 -13.02 18.12
N GLY A 110 -5.73 -13.59 17.57
CA GLY A 110 -6.15 -13.39 16.20
C GLY A 110 -7.54 -12.78 16.07
N ARG A 111 -7.74 -12.11 14.95
CA ARG A 111 -9.03 -11.57 14.48
C ARG A 111 -9.26 -11.98 13.04
N GLY A 112 -10.52 -12.07 12.65
CA GLY A 112 -10.86 -12.51 11.31
C GLY A 112 -12.21 -12.02 10.84
N HIS A 113 -12.50 -12.32 9.58
CA HIS A 113 -13.79 -12.06 8.96
C HIS A 113 -14.23 -13.32 8.22
N LEU A 114 -15.40 -13.85 8.59
CA LEU A 114 -15.97 -15.05 8.02
C LEU A 114 -17.16 -14.66 7.16
N ARG A 115 -17.23 -15.16 5.93
CA ARG A 115 -18.42 -15.12 5.08
C ARG A 115 -18.86 -16.53 4.73
N LEU A 116 -20.10 -16.86 5.09
CA LEU A 116 -20.75 -18.11 4.75
C LEU A 116 -21.70 -17.92 3.55
N THR A 117 -21.75 -18.93 2.69
CA THR A 117 -22.79 -19.11 1.67
C THR A 117 -23.29 -20.54 1.75
N ASP A 118 -24.62 -20.71 1.81
CA ASP A 118 -25.26 -22.02 1.97
C ASP A 118 -24.67 -22.86 3.13
N GLY A 119 -24.42 -22.19 4.26
CA GLY A 119 -23.87 -22.80 5.49
C GLY A 119 -22.40 -23.24 5.41
N ARG A 120 -21.65 -22.82 4.39
CA ARG A 120 -20.23 -23.13 4.21
C ARG A 120 -19.38 -21.87 4.01
N ALA A 121 -18.13 -21.89 4.45
CA ALA A 121 -17.24 -20.75 4.32
C ALA A 121 -16.88 -20.49 2.85
N TRP A 122 -17.30 -19.34 2.34
CA TRP A 122 -16.87 -18.80 1.05
C TRP A 122 -15.54 -18.06 1.20
N THR A 123 -15.45 -17.14 2.17
CA THR A 123 -14.20 -16.45 2.49
C THR A 123 -13.93 -16.49 3.99
N LEU A 124 -12.71 -16.82 4.38
CA LEU A 124 -12.20 -16.70 5.75
C LEU A 124 -10.93 -15.84 5.73
N LEU A 125 -10.95 -14.73 6.45
CA LEU A 125 -9.75 -13.97 6.79
C LEU A 125 -9.30 -14.36 8.20
N THR A 126 -8.03 -14.71 8.38
CA THR A 126 -7.37 -14.80 9.69
C THR A 126 -6.22 -13.81 9.76
N THR A 127 -6.09 -13.09 10.87
CA THR A 127 -5.03 -12.10 11.09
C THR A 127 -4.50 -12.24 12.50
N LEU A 128 -3.18 -12.09 12.68
CA LEU A 128 -2.61 -11.91 14.02
C LEU A 128 -2.64 -10.43 14.35
N PHE A 129 -3.14 -10.05 15.53
CA PHE A 129 -3.12 -8.65 15.95
C PHE A 129 -2.19 -8.40 17.14
N GLU A 130 -1.73 -9.46 17.82
CA GLU A 130 -0.95 -9.36 19.04
C GLU A 130 -0.20 -10.66 19.37
N LEU A 131 1.00 -10.56 19.96
CA LEU A 131 1.81 -11.69 20.44
C LEU A 131 1.65 -11.87 21.96
N THR A 132 1.29 -13.07 22.40
CA THR A 132 1.11 -13.37 23.83
C THR A 132 2.45 -13.25 24.56
N GLY A 133 2.51 -12.46 25.63
CA GLY A 133 3.73 -12.19 26.39
C GLY A 133 4.60 -11.07 25.82
N HIS A 134 4.29 -10.58 24.62
CA HIS A 134 5.02 -9.52 23.91
C HIS A 134 4.05 -8.44 23.39
N GLU A 135 2.98 -8.20 24.14
CA GLU A 135 1.97 -7.21 23.78
C GLU A 135 2.49 -5.77 23.83
N GLU A 136 1.88 -4.88 23.04
CA GLU A 136 2.22 -3.46 23.06
C GLU A 136 2.11 -2.87 24.47
N ALA A 137 3.03 -1.99 24.85
CA ALA A 137 3.14 -1.39 26.19
C ALA A 137 2.08 -0.30 26.46
N THR A 138 0.80 -0.68 26.37
CA THR A 138 -0.37 0.21 26.48
C THR A 138 -1.25 -0.16 27.69
N GLY A 139 -2.21 0.72 28.03
CA GLY A 139 -3.16 0.47 29.11
C GLY A 139 -2.50 0.14 30.45
N THR A 140 -2.81 -1.04 31.00
CA THR A 140 -2.25 -1.55 32.26
C THR A 140 -0.77 -1.95 32.17
N ARG A 141 -0.23 -2.13 30.96
CA ARG A 141 1.20 -2.43 30.70
C ARG A 141 2.04 -1.18 30.46
N ARG A 142 1.44 0.01 30.54
CA ARG A 142 2.14 1.27 30.28
C ARG A 142 3.34 1.41 31.22
N PRO A 143 4.53 1.76 30.70
CA PRO A 143 5.69 2.05 31.54
C PRO A 143 5.38 3.18 32.52
N ARG A 144 5.91 3.11 33.74
CA ARG A 144 5.70 4.15 34.76
C ARG A 144 6.40 5.47 34.43
N GLY A 145 7.42 5.44 33.57
CA GLY A 145 8.21 6.62 33.18
C GLY A 145 9.23 7.10 34.22
N THR A 146 9.27 6.47 35.40
CA THR A 146 10.26 6.75 36.46
C THR A 146 11.56 5.97 36.31
N GLU A 147 11.59 4.98 35.41
CA GLU A 147 12.76 4.17 35.14
C GLU A 147 13.73 4.94 34.24
N PRO A 148 15.05 4.75 34.41
CA PRO A 148 16.03 5.32 33.50
C PRO A 148 15.72 4.85 32.09
N ARG A 149 15.37 5.79 31.20
CA ARG A 149 15.34 5.50 29.77
C ARG A 149 16.79 5.25 29.35
N PRO A 150 17.12 4.15 28.68
CA PRO A 150 18.38 4.12 27.95
C PRO A 150 18.38 5.37 27.06
N GLY A 151 19.41 6.21 27.20
CA GLY A 151 19.59 7.34 26.29
C GLY A 151 19.65 6.84 24.84
N PRO A 152 19.58 7.74 23.84
CA PRO A 152 19.87 7.33 22.45
C PRO A 152 21.24 6.63 22.44
N GLY A 153 21.20 5.31 22.35
CA GLY A 153 22.34 4.46 22.62
C GLY A 153 23.18 4.32 21.36
N THR A 154 24.48 4.20 21.54
CA THR A 154 25.44 3.70 20.55
C THR A 154 25.24 2.21 20.22
N ALA A 155 24.15 1.59 20.67
CA ALA A 155 23.85 0.19 20.44
C ALA A 155 23.40 -0.02 18.99
N GLU A 156 23.88 -1.11 18.38
CA GLU A 156 23.47 -1.52 17.04
C GLU A 156 21.97 -1.82 17.04
N PRO A 157 21.20 -1.30 16.06
CA PRO A 157 19.76 -1.55 16.00
C PRO A 157 19.50 -3.01 15.63
N TYR A 158 18.44 -3.63 16.17
CA TYR A 158 18.01 -4.94 15.70
C TYR A 158 17.39 -4.84 14.29
N VAL A 159 16.60 -3.79 14.04
CA VAL A 159 16.02 -3.46 12.73
C VAL A 159 16.53 -2.14 12.21
N LEU A 160 17.05 -2.12 10.99
CA LEU A 160 17.28 -0.88 10.24
C LEU A 160 16.20 -0.73 9.17
N VAL A 161 15.48 0.39 9.20
CA VAL A 161 14.46 0.75 8.21
C VAL A 161 15.01 1.84 7.29
N ILE A 162 15.21 1.50 6.01
CA ILE A 162 15.70 2.41 4.97
C ILE A 162 14.51 3.13 4.33
N GLY A 163 14.40 4.43 4.55
CA GLY A 163 13.31 5.28 4.08
C GLY A 163 12.39 5.69 5.24
N GLY A 164 12.33 7.00 5.49
CA GLY A 164 11.54 7.67 6.51
C GLY A 164 10.26 8.31 5.98
N GLY A 165 9.70 7.75 4.91
CA GLY A 165 8.35 8.07 4.44
C GLY A 165 7.25 7.55 5.37
N GLN A 166 5.98 7.67 4.97
CA GLN A 166 4.87 7.19 5.80
C GLN A 166 4.97 5.70 6.17
N GLY A 167 5.54 4.86 5.29
CA GLY A 167 5.78 3.44 5.57
C GLY A 167 6.80 3.25 6.69
N GLY A 168 8.00 3.83 6.53
CA GLY A 168 9.05 3.70 7.55
C GLY A 168 8.66 4.29 8.89
N ILE A 169 7.95 5.42 8.89
CA ILE A 169 7.43 6.05 10.11
C ILE A 169 6.34 5.19 10.77
N ALA A 170 5.39 4.65 10.02
CA ALA A 170 4.34 3.77 10.56
C ALA A 170 4.93 2.49 11.17
N LEU A 171 5.89 1.86 10.48
CA LEU A 171 6.60 0.69 11.00
C LEU A 171 7.45 1.05 12.23
N GLY A 172 8.16 2.17 12.22
CA GLY A 172 8.93 2.66 13.36
C GLY A 172 8.07 2.85 14.61
N ALA A 173 6.87 3.42 14.47
CA ALA A 173 5.91 3.53 15.58
C ALA A 173 5.48 2.16 16.13
N ARG A 174 5.20 1.20 15.25
CA ARG A 174 4.81 -0.17 15.65
C ARG A 174 5.93 -0.89 16.37
N LEU A 175 7.15 -0.84 15.85
CA LEU A 175 8.33 -1.46 16.47
C LEU A 175 8.62 -0.82 17.84
N LYS A 176 8.48 0.50 17.96
CA LYS A 176 8.60 1.22 19.24
C LYS A 176 7.57 0.74 20.26
N ALA A 177 6.30 0.62 19.87
CA ALA A 177 5.22 0.16 20.75
C ALA A 177 5.40 -1.29 21.22
N LEU A 178 6.02 -2.13 20.39
CA LEU A 178 6.38 -3.53 20.68
C LEU A 178 7.74 -3.69 21.38
N GLY A 179 8.48 -2.61 21.63
CA GLY A 179 9.78 -2.66 22.31
C GLY A 179 10.91 -3.28 21.47
N VAL A 180 10.78 -3.32 20.14
CA VAL A 180 11.82 -3.83 19.24
C VAL A 180 12.83 -2.72 18.92
N PRO A 181 14.15 -2.91 19.18
CA PRO A 181 15.17 -1.91 18.85
C PRO A 181 15.25 -1.66 17.34
N ALA A 182 14.85 -0.45 16.91
CA ALA A 182 14.78 -0.11 15.50
C ALA A 182 15.23 1.34 15.25
N VAL A 183 15.88 1.57 14.12
CA VAL A 183 16.26 2.91 13.63
C VAL A 183 15.68 3.10 12.24
N VAL A 184 15.03 4.24 12.01
CA VAL A 184 14.57 4.68 10.69
C VAL A 184 15.58 5.69 10.14
N VAL A 185 16.09 5.48 8.94
CA VAL A 185 17.01 6.41 8.26
C VAL A 185 16.36 7.00 7.01
N ASP A 186 16.59 8.28 6.77
CA ASP A 186 16.17 8.95 5.53
C ASP A 186 17.18 9.99 5.08
N ARG A 187 17.37 10.09 3.76
CA ARG A 187 18.30 11.06 3.14
C ARG A 187 17.81 12.50 3.25
N HIS A 188 16.51 12.73 3.38
CA HIS A 188 15.94 14.06 3.47
C HIS A 188 16.24 14.71 4.82
N GLY A 189 16.33 16.04 4.85
CA GLY A 189 16.76 16.81 6.02
C GLY A 189 15.77 16.75 7.19
N ARG A 190 14.48 16.67 6.90
CA ARG A 190 13.39 16.55 7.89
C ARG A 190 12.42 15.43 7.50
N PRO A 191 11.79 14.75 8.47
CA PRO A 191 10.66 13.89 8.16
C PRO A 191 9.58 14.67 7.39
N GLY A 192 8.99 14.03 6.38
CA GLY A 192 7.96 14.66 5.55
C GLY A 192 8.50 15.44 4.35
N ASP A 193 9.80 15.71 4.24
CA ASP A 193 10.38 16.46 3.10
C ASP A 193 10.16 15.79 1.74
N GLN A 194 9.96 14.47 1.70
CA GLN A 194 9.55 13.75 0.49
C GLN A 194 8.16 14.18 -0.03
N TRP A 195 7.29 14.68 0.86
CA TRP A 195 6.02 15.31 0.50
C TRP A 195 6.21 16.79 0.25
N ARG A 196 6.94 17.47 1.14
CA ARG A 196 7.19 18.91 1.10
C ARG A 196 7.85 19.37 -0.20
N SER A 197 8.73 18.54 -0.77
CA SER A 197 9.45 18.79 -2.04
C SER A 197 8.64 18.55 -3.32
N ARG A 198 7.40 18.06 -3.23
CA ARG A 198 6.53 17.85 -4.41
C ARG A 198 5.87 19.17 -4.84
N TYR A 199 5.23 19.16 -6.01
CA TYR A 199 4.56 20.33 -6.59
C TYR A 199 3.47 20.93 -5.68
N GLU A 200 3.38 22.26 -5.62
CA GLU A 200 2.53 23.01 -4.66
C GLU A 200 1.05 22.58 -4.65
N SER A 201 0.48 22.31 -5.83
CA SER A 201 -0.92 21.92 -6.00
C SER A 201 -1.24 20.51 -5.48
N LEU A 202 -0.25 19.70 -5.12
CA LEU A 202 -0.48 18.30 -4.69
C LEU A 202 -1.38 18.24 -3.46
N ARG A 203 -2.48 17.50 -3.63
CA ARG A 203 -3.38 17.03 -2.57
C ARG A 203 -3.42 15.50 -2.63
N LEU A 204 -3.71 14.85 -1.51
CA LEU A 204 -4.00 13.42 -1.51
C LEU A 204 -5.30 13.16 -2.27
N HIS A 205 -5.34 12.08 -3.05
CA HIS A 205 -6.55 11.64 -3.73
C HIS A 205 -7.41 10.71 -2.86
N ASP A 206 -6.80 10.15 -1.81
CA ASP A 206 -7.48 9.33 -0.82
C ASP A 206 -8.16 10.26 0.22
N PRO A 207 -9.33 9.88 0.79
CA PRO A 207 -10.02 10.71 1.76
C PRO A 207 -9.39 10.63 3.15
N VAL A 208 -9.54 11.69 3.95
CA VAL A 208 -8.93 11.85 5.29
C VAL A 208 -9.14 10.66 6.23
N TRP A 209 -10.30 10.01 6.17
CA TRP A 209 -10.66 8.84 6.99
C TRP A 209 -9.87 7.58 6.61
N TYR A 210 -9.41 7.51 5.35
CA TYR A 210 -8.58 6.44 4.80
C TYR A 210 -7.10 6.61 5.17
N ASP A 211 -6.63 7.85 5.40
CA ASP A 211 -5.21 8.19 5.39
C ASP A 211 -4.51 8.25 6.76
N HIS A 212 -5.20 7.94 7.86
CA HIS A 212 -4.60 7.96 9.19
C HIS A 212 -3.31 7.14 9.33
N LEU A 213 -2.45 7.52 10.28
CA LEU A 213 -1.33 6.68 10.71
C LEU A 213 -1.75 5.80 11.90
N PRO A 214 -0.96 4.78 12.28
CA PRO A 214 -1.20 4.04 13.52
C PRO A 214 -1.30 4.98 14.74
N TYR A 215 -2.14 4.63 15.72
CA TYR A 215 -2.26 5.26 17.04
C TYR A 215 -2.84 6.69 17.10
N LEU A 216 -2.46 7.58 16.19
CA LEU A 216 -2.89 8.98 16.18
C LEU A 216 -3.70 9.27 14.90
N PRO A 217 -5.02 9.51 15.01
CA PRO A 217 -5.81 9.93 13.86
C PRO A 217 -5.43 11.36 13.45
N PHE A 218 -5.73 11.71 12.21
CA PHE A 218 -5.60 13.08 11.74
C PHE A 218 -6.57 14.02 12.48
N PRO A 219 -6.26 15.33 12.58
CA PRO A 219 -7.17 16.29 13.17
C PRO A 219 -8.53 16.30 12.45
N PRO A 220 -9.65 16.37 13.19
CA PRO A 220 -10.99 16.36 12.59
C PRO A 220 -11.32 17.63 11.79
N THR A 221 -10.47 18.67 11.89
CA THR A 221 -10.61 19.93 11.14
C THR A 221 -9.94 19.90 9.77
N TRP A 222 -9.26 18.81 9.42
CA TRP A 222 -8.61 18.69 8.12
C TRP A 222 -9.63 18.56 6.98
N PRO A 223 -9.29 19.06 5.78
CA PRO A 223 -10.12 18.82 4.60
C PRO A 223 -10.13 17.32 4.26
N VAL A 224 -11.15 16.90 3.50
CA VAL A 224 -11.27 15.51 3.02
C VAL A 224 -10.02 15.10 2.23
N PHE A 225 -9.46 15.99 1.43
CA PHE A 225 -8.22 15.77 0.68
C PHE A 225 -7.10 16.62 1.27
N ALA A 226 -6.17 15.97 1.99
CA ALA A 226 -5.11 16.67 2.70
C ALA A 226 -4.05 17.22 1.74
N PRO A 227 -3.56 18.46 1.92
CA PRO A 227 -2.45 18.99 1.14
C PRO A 227 -1.10 18.37 1.52
N LYS A 228 -0.17 18.30 0.56
CA LYS A 228 1.17 17.70 0.76
C LYS A 228 1.90 18.26 1.99
N ASP A 229 1.76 19.56 2.26
CA ASP A 229 2.48 20.23 3.34
C ASP A 229 1.88 19.90 4.71
N ALA A 230 0.56 19.74 4.80
CA ALA A 230 -0.07 19.25 6.03
C ALA A 230 0.36 17.82 6.36
N ILE A 231 0.48 16.96 5.34
CA ILE A 231 1.01 15.59 5.51
C ILE A 231 2.49 15.63 5.92
N ALA A 232 3.29 16.47 5.29
CA ALA A 232 4.70 16.63 5.61
C ALA A 232 4.90 17.02 7.09
N ASP A 233 4.19 18.06 7.53
CA ASP A 233 4.27 18.56 8.90
C ASP A 233 3.69 17.59 9.91
N TRP A 234 2.63 16.85 9.54
CA TRP A 234 2.11 15.78 10.36
C TRP A 234 3.13 14.66 10.58
N LEU A 235 3.84 14.22 9.53
CA LEU A 235 4.87 13.19 9.66
C LEU A 235 6.01 13.63 10.59
N GLU A 236 6.41 14.89 10.53
CA GLU A 236 7.43 15.46 11.42
C GLU A 236 6.98 15.51 12.88
N VAL A 237 5.76 15.98 13.14
CA VAL A 237 5.17 15.97 14.48
C VAL A 237 4.99 14.54 14.98
N TYR A 238 4.54 13.63 14.12
CA TYR A 238 4.29 12.24 14.46
C TYR A 238 5.56 11.53 14.88
N VAL A 239 6.68 11.71 14.16
CA VAL A 239 8.01 11.18 14.56
C VAL A 239 8.38 11.60 15.97
N ARG A 240 8.16 12.88 16.29
CA ARG A 240 8.47 13.42 17.62
C ARG A 240 7.55 12.89 18.72
N VAL A 241 6.23 12.89 18.50
CA VAL A 241 5.23 12.51 19.51
C VAL A 241 5.27 11.00 19.77
N MET A 242 5.53 10.19 18.75
CA MET A 242 5.65 8.74 18.87
C MET A 242 7.04 8.28 19.33
N GLU A 243 7.97 9.21 19.58
CA GLU A 243 9.33 8.93 20.05
C GLU A 243 10.07 7.89 19.17
N ILE A 244 9.89 8.00 17.85
CA ILE A 244 10.55 7.13 16.85
C ILE A 244 12.03 7.50 16.78
N ASP A 245 12.91 6.50 16.83
CA ASP A 245 14.34 6.71 16.55
C ASP A 245 14.52 6.90 15.04
N TYR A 246 14.56 8.17 14.65
CA TYR A 246 14.60 8.61 13.27
C TYR A 246 15.87 9.43 13.04
N ARG A 247 16.66 9.05 12.03
CA ARG A 247 17.87 9.75 11.61
C ARG A 247 17.65 10.35 10.22
N SER A 248 17.35 11.64 10.19
CA SER A 248 17.29 12.42 8.95
C SER A 248 18.68 12.69 8.39
N ALA A 249 18.76 13.24 7.17
CA ALA A 249 19.99 13.56 6.46
C ALA A 249 21.01 12.40 6.44
N THR A 250 20.51 11.16 6.43
CA THR A 250 21.31 9.93 6.52
C THR A 250 21.05 9.08 5.28
N THR A 251 22.06 8.99 4.40
CA THR A 251 21.97 8.22 3.16
C THR A 251 22.60 6.85 3.36
N VAL A 252 21.90 5.77 3.00
CA VAL A 252 22.52 4.45 2.91
C VAL A 252 23.35 4.40 1.62
N ARG A 253 24.63 4.07 1.74
CA ARG A 253 25.57 3.96 0.61
C ARG A 253 25.69 2.53 0.11
N SER A 254 25.74 1.57 1.01
CA SER A 254 25.79 0.15 0.70
C SER A 254 25.30 -0.70 1.87
N ALA A 255 24.95 -1.94 1.59
CA ALA A 255 24.63 -2.97 2.55
C ALA A 255 25.13 -4.33 2.04
N SER A 256 25.73 -5.15 2.90
CA SER A 256 26.08 -6.54 2.60
C SER A 256 25.62 -7.44 3.74
N PHE A 257 25.39 -8.71 3.46
CA PHE A 257 25.03 -9.67 4.50
C PHE A 257 26.26 -10.46 4.95
N ASP A 258 26.56 -10.46 6.24
CA ASP A 258 27.59 -11.30 6.84
C ASP A 258 26.96 -12.63 7.27
N ASP A 259 27.15 -13.68 6.46
CA ASP A 259 26.66 -15.03 6.75
C ASP A 259 27.26 -15.62 8.04
N THR A 260 28.46 -15.19 8.45
CA THR A 260 29.12 -15.69 9.67
C THR A 260 28.50 -15.08 10.92
N ALA A 261 28.27 -13.76 10.89
CA ALA A 261 27.65 -13.05 12.01
C ALA A 261 26.12 -13.12 12.00
N GLY A 262 25.52 -13.51 10.88
CA GLY A 262 24.07 -13.61 10.71
C GLY A 262 23.36 -12.26 10.71
N ARG A 263 24.03 -11.19 10.29
CA ARG A 263 23.55 -9.80 10.30
C ARG A 263 24.02 -9.04 9.06
N TRP A 264 23.43 -7.88 8.82
CA TRP A 264 23.85 -6.98 7.75
C TRP A 264 25.01 -6.10 8.21
N ASP A 265 25.90 -5.73 7.30
CA ASP A 265 26.80 -4.59 7.41
C ASP A 265 26.27 -3.48 6.53
N VAL A 266 25.92 -2.33 7.10
CA VAL A 266 25.32 -1.21 6.35
C VAL A 266 26.16 0.05 6.53
N VAL A 267 26.58 0.65 5.43
CA VAL A 267 27.31 1.91 5.40
C VAL A 267 26.32 3.05 5.25
N LEU A 268 26.24 3.89 6.28
CA LEU A 268 25.48 5.13 6.29
C LEU A 268 26.43 6.30 6.03
N GLU A 269 25.96 7.32 5.33
CA GLU A 269 26.62 8.61 5.23
C GLU A 269 25.72 9.67 5.87
N ARG A 270 26.29 10.46 6.78
CA ARG A 270 25.63 11.60 7.42
C ARG A 270 26.64 12.72 7.62
N ASP A 271 26.28 13.93 7.25
CA ASP A 271 27.14 15.11 7.39
C ASP A 271 28.53 14.95 6.72
N GLY A 272 28.61 14.14 5.67
CA GLY A 272 29.85 13.81 4.96
C GLY A 272 30.73 12.74 5.64
N GLU A 273 30.29 12.20 6.77
CA GLU A 273 30.97 11.13 7.50
C GLU A 273 30.29 9.78 7.26
N GLU A 274 31.09 8.73 7.07
CA GLU A 274 30.60 7.36 6.96
C GLU A 274 30.52 6.69 8.34
N LEU A 275 29.43 5.98 8.59
CA LEU A 275 29.17 5.20 9.78
C LEU A 275 28.66 3.82 9.40
N SER A 276 29.31 2.77 9.90
CA SER A 276 28.83 1.40 9.76
C SER A 276 27.88 1.03 10.91
N VAL A 277 26.77 0.38 10.56
CA VAL A 277 25.83 -0.20 11.52
C VAL A 277 25.53 -1.64 11.13
N HIS A 278 25.26 -2.50 12.13
CA HIS A 278 25.15 -3.95 11.89
C HIS A 278 23.79 -4.53 12.31
N PRO A 279 22.69 -4.21 11.60
CA PRO A 279 21.37 -4.67 11.97
C PRO A 279 21.15 -6.14 11.64
N VAL A 280 20.34 -6.82 12.45
CA VAL A 280 19.92 -8.20 12.18
C VAL A 280 18.89 -8.20 11.03
N GLN A 281 17.91 -7.29 11.07
CA GLN A 281 16.84 -7.17 10.08
C GLN A 281 17.00 -5.88 9.27
N LEU A 282 16.88 -5.99 7.94
CA LEU A 282 16.93 -4.86 7.02
C LEU A 282 15.58 -4.68 6.30
N VAL A 283 14.98 -3.50 6.41
CA VAL A 283 13.69 -3.18 5.80
C VAL A 283 13.84 -2.06 4.78
N PHE A 284 13.51 -2.34 3.52
CA PHE A 284 13.39 -1.33 2.47
C PHE A 284 11.98 -0.71 2.52
N ALA A 285 11.90 0.51 3.07
CA ALA A 285 10.72 1.36 3.12
C ALA A 285 10.84 2.58 2.19
N THR A 286 11.49 2.39 1.05
CA THR A 286 11.84 3.46 0.08
C THR A 286 10.67 3.90 -0.81
N GLY A 287 9.49 3.32 -0.63
CA GLY A 287 8.26 3.67 -1.35
C GLY A 287 8.18 3.13 -2.79
N MET A 288 6.96 2.92 -3.29
CA MET A 288 6.73 2.52 -4.69
C MET A 288 7.07 3.62 -5.69
N SER A 289 7.01 4.87 -5.24
CA SER A 289 7.38 6.05 -6.01
C SER A 289 8.76 6.58 -5.58
N GLY A 290 9.68 5.67 -5.24
CA GLY A 290 10.98 6.01 -4.65
C GLY A 290 12.11 6.22 -5.64
N LYS A 291 12.19 5.40 -6.70
CA LYS A 291 13.27 5.43 -7.71
C LYS A 291 12.72 6.01 -9.03
N PRO A 292 12.95 7.30 -9.35
CA PRO A 292 12.46 7.91 -10.58
C PRO A 292 12.90 7.14 -11.82
N ARG A 293 11.97 6.90 -12.75
CA ARG A 293 12.32 6.39 -14.08
C ARG A 293 12.54 7.58 -15.01
N VAL A 294 13.80 7.98 -15.16
CA VAL A 294 14.17 9.08 -16.06
C VAL A 294 14.60 8.50 -17.41
N PRO A 295 13.83 8.72 -18.50
CA PRO A 295 14.24 8.27 -19.82
C PRO A 295 15.44 9.08 -20.31
N VAL A 296 16.32 8.44 -21.08
CA VAL A 296 17.39 9.11 -21.82
C VAL A 296 17.02 9.10 -23.28
N PHE A 297 16.64 10.26 -23.82
CA PHE A 297 16.31 10.42 -25.24
C PHE A 297 17.54 10.89 -26.03
N PRO A 298 17.73 10.42 -27.28
CA PRO A 298 18.70 11.02 -28.19
C PRO A 298 18.52 12.54 -28.26
N GLY A 299 19.63 13.29 -28.20
CA GLY A 299 19.62 14.75 -28.25
C GLY A 299 19.22 15.46 -26.95
N ALA A 300 19.02 14.75 -25.84
CA ALA A 300 18.76 15.36 -24.54
C ALA A 300 19.87 16.32 -24.09
N ASP A 301 21.12 16.09 -24.50
CA ASP A 301 22.30 16.91 -24.17
C ASP A 301 22.40 18.22 -24.96
N ARG A 302 21.73 18.32 -26.12
CA ARG A 302 21.69 19.53 -26.97
C ARG A 302 20.44 20.39 -26.77
N PHE A 303 19.44 19.89 -26.03
CA PHE A 303 18.22 20.63 -25.74
C PHE A 303 18.55 21.88 -24.91
N ARG A 304 18.20 23.07 -25.41
CA ARG A 304 18.54 24.36 -24.78
C ARG A 304 17.60 24.73 -23.64
N GLY A 305 16.42 24.15 -23.62
CA GLY A 305 15.44 24.32 -22.55
C GLY A 305 15.78 23.48 -21.32
N GLU A 306 14.89 23.52 -20.33
CA GLU A 306 15.08 22.76 -19.10
C GLU A 306 14.47 21.36 -19.20
N GLN A 307 15.12 20.37 -18.58
CA GLN A 307 14.59 19.02 -18.42
C GLN A 307 14.58 18.67 -16.94
N ARG A 308 13.47 18.07 -16.45
CA ARG A 308 13.40 17.56 -15.09
C ARG A 308 12.42 16.41 -14.97
N HIS A 309 12.65 15.49 -14.04
CA HIS A 309 11.64 14.50 -13.70
C HIS A 309 10.54 15.12 -12.85
N SER A 310 9.31 14.57 -12.93
CA SER A 310 8.18 15.03 -12.12
C SER A 310 8.43 15.02 -10.61
N SER A 311 9.40 14.23 -10.12
CA SER A 311 9.84 14.19 -8.71
C SER A 311 10.59 15.46 -8.28
N GLU A 312 11.23 16.15 -9.22
CA GLU A 312 12.05 17.35 -9.02
C GLU A 312 11.30 18.63 -9.42
N HIS A 313 10.04 18.50 -9.85
CA HIS A 313 9.19 19.62 -10.15
C HIS A 313 8.45 20.07 -8.89
N ASP A 314 8.79 21.27 -8.44
CA ASP A 314 8.21 21.97 -7.29
C ASP A 314 6.94 22.74 -7.64
N GLY A 315 6.59 22.82 -8.93
CA GLY A 315 5.37 23.49 -9.41
C GLY A 315 5.37 25.00 -9.18
N SER A 316 6.53 25.58 -8.82
CA SER A 316 6.64 26.98 -8.44
C SER A 316 7.24 27.82 -9.57
N GLY A 317 6.76 29.06 -9.69
CA GLY A 317 7.31 30.07 -10.60
C GLY A 317 6.36 30.47 -11.73
N ALA A 318 6.54 31.70 -12.22
CA ALA A 318 5.81 32.18 -13.39
C ALA A 318 6.33 31.46 -14.65
N HIS A 319 5.40 30.82 -15.37
CA HIS A 319 5.69 30.14 -16.63
C HIS A 319 5.04 30.85 -17.82
N ASP A 320 4.63 32.11 -17.65
CA ASP A 320 3.96 32.95 -18.64
C ASP A 320 4.62 32.85 -20.03
N GLY A 321 3.87 32.29 -20.98
CA GLY A 321 4.28 32.17 -22.37
C GLY A 321 5.37 31.13 -22.65
N ARG A 322 5.83 30.37 -21.66
CA ARG A 322 6.73 29.22 -21.88
C ARG A 322 5.96 28.07 -22.50
N ARG A 323 6.59 27.41 -23.48
CA ARG A 323 6.06 26.19 -24.10
C ARG A 323 6.55 25.00 -23.29
N VAL A 324 5.65 24.20 -22.76
CA VAL A 324 6.00 23.09 -21.87
C VAL A 324 5.44 21.79 -22.41
N VAL A 325 6.32 20.78 -22.51
CA VAL A 325 5.92 19.42 -22.87
C VAL A 325 6.01 18.51 -21.65
N VAL A 326 4.89 17.90 -21.29
CA VAL A 326 4.81 16.93 -20.18
C VAL A 326 4.73 15.53 -20.77
N VAL A 327 5.77 14.72 -20.57
CA VAL A 327 5.85 13.34 -21.10
C VAL A 327 5.27 12.37 -20.09
N GLY A 328 4.07 11.85 -20.37
CA GLY A 328 3.31 10.99 -19.48
C GLY A 328 1.85 11.44 -19.34
N SER A 329 0.99 10.57 -18.80
CA SER A 329 -0.45 10.80 -18.76
C SER A 329 -1.13 10.19 -17.53
N ASN A 330 -0.43 10.04 -16.39
CA ASN A 330 -1.01 9.55 -15.13
C ASN A 330 -1.13 10.70 -14.11
N ASN A 331 -1.32 10.39 -12.82
CA ASN A 331 -1.47 11.39 -11.73
C ASN A 331 -0.52 12.59 -11.83
N SER A 332 0.80 12.38 -11.78
CA SER A 332 1.74 13.51 -11.82
C SER A 332 1.69 14.30 -13.12
N ALA A 333 1.36 13.68 -14.26
CA ALA A 333 1.28 14.42 -15.52
C ALA A 333 0.08 15.38 -15.51
N HIS A 334 -1.08 14.89 -15.08
CA HIS A 334 -2.31 15.70 -15.03
C HIS A 334 -2.17 16.87 -14.06
N ASP A 335 -1.71 16.61 -12.83
CA ASP A 335 -1.57 17.65 -11.82
C ASP A 335 -0.54 18.72 -12.24
N ILE A 336 0.58 18.30 -12.83
CA ILE A 336 1.62 19.22 -13.31
C ILE A 336 1.11 20.00 -14.53
N CYS A 337 0.38 19.37 -15.46
CA CYS A 337 -0.22 20.08 -16.59
C CYS A 337 -1.17 21.18 -16.12
N ALA A 338 -2.06 20.87 -15.16
CA ALA A 338 -2.98 21.86 -14.60
C ALA A 338 -2.23 23.00 -13.91
N ALA A 339 -1.26 22.69 -13.05
CA ALA A 339 -0.47 23.70 -12.35
C ALA A 339 0.32 24.61 -13.30
N LEU A 340 0.95 24.05 -14.34
CA LEU A 340 1.69 24.83 -15.33
C LEU A 340 0.76 25.75 -16.14
N TRP A 341 -0.41 25.24 -16.53
CA TRP A 341 -1.41 26.02 -17.25
C TRP A 341 -1.95 27.18 -16.40
N GLU A 342 -2.27 26.93 -15.13
CA GLU A 342 -2.67 27.96 -14.16
C GLU A 342 -1.61 29.05 -13.98
N ASN A 343 -0.34 28.71 -14.18
CA ASN A 343 0.81 29.62 -14.15
C ASN A 343 1.22 30.18 -15.53
N GLY A 344 0.31 30.13 -16.52
CA GLY A 344 0.44 30.84 -17.80
C GLY A 344 1.26 30.14 -18.89
N ALA A 345 1.60 28.86 -18.71
CA ALA A 345 2.31 28.08 -19.73
C ALA A 345 1.40 27.62 -20.89
N ASP A 346 1.97 27.48 -22.09
CA ASP A 346 1.36 26.71 -23.19
C ASP A 346 1.77 25.24 -23.02
N VAL A 347 0.84 24.42 -22.52
CA VAL A 347 1.12 23.06 -22.08
C VAL A 347 0.66 22.05 -23.12
N THR A 348 1.56 21.13 -23.49
CA THR A 348 1.22 19.92 -24.25
C THR A 348 1.54 18.66 -23.45
N MET A 349 0.52 17.83 -23.19
CA MET A 349 0.67 16.49 -22.64
C MET A 349 0.99 15.49 -23.76
N VAL A 350 1.98 14.61 -23.55
CA VAL A 350 2.28 13.50 -24.46
C VAL A 350 1.82 12.18 -23.84
N GLN A 351 0.78 11.59 -24.44
CA GLN A 351 0.26 10.28 -24.05
C GLN A 351 0.80 9.18 -24.97
N ARG A 352 1.59 8.26 -24.40
CA ARG A 352 2.08 7.07 -25.11
C ARG A 352 1.08 5.92 -25.14
N SER A 353 0.42 5.68 -24.02
CA SER A 353 -0.48 4.53 -23.80
C SER A 353 -1.73 4.99 -23.06
N SER A 354 -2.78 4.19 -23.12
CA SER A 354 -4.04 4.50 -22.43
C SER A 354 -3.85 4.73 -20.93
N THR A 355 -4.70 5.61 -20.38
CA THR A 355 -4.79 5.91 -18.96
C THR A 355 -6.20 5.57 -18.47
N LEU A 356 -6.29 4.99 -17.27
CA LEU A 356 -7.57 4.91 -16.58
C LEU A 356 -7.84 6.22 -15.85
N VAL A 357 -8.88 6.94 -16.23
CA VAL A 357 -9.30 8.18 -15.57
C VAL A 357 -10.61 7.93 -14.82
N VAL A 358 -10.66 8.29 -13.54
CA VAL A 358 -11.87 8.21 -12.71
C VAL A 358 -12.03 9.51 -11.95
N ARG A 359 -13.24 10.06 -11.87
CA ARG A 359 -13.50 11.30 -11.14
C ARG A 359 -13.35 11.07 -9.63
N SER A 360 -12.78 12.03 -8.91
CA SER A 360 -12.62 11.97 -7.45
C SER A 360 -13.95 11.69 -6.72
N GLU A 361 -15.03 12.32 -7.17
CA GLU A 361 -16.39 12.11 -6.65
C GLU A 361 -16.85 10.64 -6.77
N ALA A 362 -16.59 10.01 -7.92
CA ALA A 362 -16.93 8.60 -8.13
C ALA A 362 -16.11 7.67 -7.20
N VAL A 363 -14.84 8.01 -6.95
CA VAL A 363 -13.99 7.29 -5.98
C VAL A 363 -14.56 7.43 -4.57
N LEU A 364 -14.90 8.64 -4.12
CA LEU A 364 -15.49 8.89 -2.80
C LEU A 364 -16.79 8.10 -2.60
N GLN A 365 -17.69 8.15 -3.59
CA GLN A 365 -18.95 7.41 -3.54
C GLN A 365 -18.72 5.89 -3.44
N SER A 366 -17.69 5.36 -4.11
CA SER A 366 -17.34 3.94 -4.02
C SER A 366 -16.81 3.52 -2.64
N MET A 367 -16.26 4.47 -1.87
CA MET A 367 -15.68 4.23 -0.54
C MET A 367 -16.60 4.63 0.62
N ALA A 368 -17.76 5.25 0.33
CA ALA A 368 -18.64 5.85 1.33
C ALA A 368 -19.17 4.88 2.41
N GLY A 369 -19.24 3.58 2.10
CA GLY A 369 -19.63 2.57 3.11
C GLY A 369 -18.58 2.31 4.20
N THR A 370 -17.34 2.75 4.00
CA THR A 370 -16.19 2.41 4.86
C THR A 370 -15.33 3.61 5.27
N TYR A 371 -15.18 4.60 4.40
CA TYR A 371 -14.29 5.75 4.62
C TYR A 371 -15.04 7.06 4.31
N SER A 372 -16.06 7.36 5.11
CA SER A 372 -16.80 8.63 5.07
C SER A 372 -17.28 9.05 6.46
N GLU A 373 -17.78 10.28 6.55
CA GLU A 373 -18.43 10.80 7.76
C GLU A 373 -19.66 9.96 8.16
N GLU A 374 -20.43 9.48 7.18
CA GLU A 374 -21.58 8.60 7.41
C GLU A 374 -21.15 7.25 7.97
N ALA A 375 -20.06 6.67 7.45
CA ALA A 375 -19.51 5.41 7.97
C ALA A 375 -19.04 5.56 9.43
N LEU A 376 -18.37 6.67 9.75
CA LEU A 376 -17.97 7.01 11.12
C LEU A 376 -19.19 7.18 12.05
N ALA A 377 -20.21 7.91 11.60
CA ALA A 377 -21.45 8.09 12.35
C ALA A 377 -22.20 6.76 12.57
N ALA A 378 -22.06 5.81 11.65
CA ALA A 378 -22.55 4.43 11.78
C ALA A 378 -21.68 3.55 12.68
N GLY A 379 -20.58 4.08 13.24
CA GLY A 379 -19.67 3.37 14.14
C GLY A 379 -18.63 2.51 13.43
N VAL A 380 -18.44 2.67 12.11
CA VAL A 380 -17.37 1.99 11.37
C VAL A 380 -16.04 2.62 11.74
N THR A 381 -15.21 1.84 12.43
CA THR A 381 -13.84 2.26 12.76
C THR A 381 -12.92 2.10 11.56
N THR A 382 -11.83 2.87 11.50
CA THR A 382 -10.77 2.70 10.48
C THR A 382 -10.24 1.26 10.44
N MET A 383 -10.11 0.60 11.60
CA MET A 383 -9.70 -0.80 11.68
C MET A 383 -10.73 -1.74 11.00
N GLN A 384 -12.02 -1.54 11.24
CA GLN A 384 -13.07 -2.33 10.58
C GLN A 384 -13.08 -2.07 9.07
N ALA A 385 -12.92 -0.82 8.64
CA ALA A 385 -12.82 -0.48 7.23
C ALA A 385 -11.62 -1.18 6.55
N ASP A 386 -10.43 -1.10 7.17
CA ASP A 386 -9.21 -1.74 6.67
C ASP A 386 -9.37 -3.27 6.60
N LEU A 387 -9.90 -3.89 7.66
CA LEU A 387 -10.15 -5.32 7.69
C LEU A 387 -11.25 -5.75 6.72
N THR A 388 -12.25 -4.90 6.45
CA THR A 388 -13.31 -5.20 5.48
C THR A 388 -12.69 -5.31 4.10
N LEU A 389 -11.86 -4.34 3.71
CA LEU A 389 -11.13 -4.40 2.45
C LEU A 389 -10.15 -5.58 2.41
N ALA A 390 -9.39 -5.81 3.48
CA ALA A 390 -8.46 -6.93 3.58
C ALA A 390 -9.16 -8.31 3.56
N SER A 391 -10.43 -8.39 3.97
CA SER A 391 -11.18 -9.64 3.95
C SER A 391 -11.61 -10.11 2.56
N VAL A 392 -11.44 -9.28 1.52
CA VAL A 392 -11.75 -9.63 0.14
C VAL A 392 -10.49 -10.25 -0.50
N PRO A 393 -10.50 -11.55 -0.86
CA PRO A 393 -9.41 -12.17 -1.60
C PRO A 393 -9.17 -11.44 -2.93
N LEU A 394 -7.89 -11.27 -3.33
CA LEU A 394 -7.55 -10.52 -4.53
C LEU A 394 -8.13 -11.14 -5.81
N ALA A 395 -8.26 -12.48 -5.86
CA ALA A 395 -8.91 -13.20 -6.95
C ALA A 395 -10.39 -12.83 -7.14
N LEU A 396 -11.08 -12.40 -6.08
CA LEU A 396 -12.49 -12.02 -6.11
C LEU A 396 -12.69 -10.52 -6.34
N LEU A 397 -11.67 -9.69 -6.09
CA LEU A 397 -11.80 -8.24 -6.10
C LEU A 397 -12.34 -7.70 -7.43
N GLY A 398 -11.95 -8.30 -8.55
CA GLY A 398 -12.45 -7.94 -9.88
C GLY A 398 -13.97 -8.12 -10.03
N ARG A 399 -14.58 -9.13 -9.38
CA ARG A 399 -16.03 -9.38 -9.41
C ARG A 399 -16.81 -8.26 -8.71
N PHE A 400 -16.23 -7.65 -7.69
CA PHE A 400 -16.83 -6.53 -6.96
C PHE A 400 -16.59 -5.18 -7.64
N GLN A 401 -15.43 -5.00 -8.26
CA GLN A 401 -15.07 -3.72 -8.89
C GLN A 401 -15.72 -3.51 -10.25
N LYS A 402 -15.90 -4.57 -11.06
CA LYS A 402 -16.47 -4.42 -12.42
C LYS A 402 -17.86 -3.76 -12.42
N PRO A 403 -18.85 -4.19 -11.59
CA PRO A 403 -20.16 -3.53 -11.54
C PRO A 403 -20.12 -2.06 -11.07
N VAL A 404 -19.12 -1.70 -10.24
CA VAL A 404 -18.90 -0.31 -9.83
C VAL A 404 -18.46 0.51 -11.04
N TYR A 405 -17.47 0.03 -11.79
CA TYR A 405 -16.96 0.73 -12.97
C TYR A 405 -17.95 0.75 -14.13
N ASP A 406 -18.78 -0.29 -14.31
CA ASP A 406 -19.87 -0.27 -15.28
C ASP A 406 -20.86 0.87 -15.00
N ARG A 407 -21.15 1.14 -13.72
CA ARG A 407 -22.00 2.27 -13.31
C ARG A 407 -21.33 3.61 -13.53
N ILE A 408 -20.05 3.75 -13.14
CA ILE A 408 -19.27 4.97 -13.34
C ILE A 408 -19.23 5.35 -14.82
N ARG A 409 -18.99 4.38 -15.72
CA ARG A 409 -18.99 4.64 -17.18
C ARG A 409 -20.30 5.24 -17.68
N VAL A 410 -21.44 4.76 -17.16
CA VAL A 410 -22.76 5.28 -17.55
C VAL A 410 -22.99 6.67 -16.96
N GLN A 411 -22.63 6.88 -15.70
CA GLN A 411 -22.82 8.16 -15.00
C GLN A 411 -21.95 9.28 -15.59
N ASP A 412 -20.70 8.95 -15.93
CA ASP A 412 -19.70 9.90 -16.42
C ASP A 412 -19.50 9.82 -17.95
N ALA A 413 -20.48 9.27 -18.68
CA ALA A 413 -20.37 9.03 -20.13
C ALA A 413 -20.02 10.30 -20.92
N ASP A 414 -20.65 11.43 -20.58
CA ASP A 414 -20.39 12.72 -21.24
C ASP A 414 -18.96 13.22 -20.99
N PHE A 415 -18.40 12.95 -19.80
CA PHE A 415 -17.02 13.30 -19.48
C PHE A 415 -16.03 12.49 -20.32
N TYR A 416 -16.24 11.18 -20.40
CA TYR A 416 -15.39 10.31 -21.21
C TYR A 416 -15.49 10.63 -22.71
N ALA A 417 -16.68 10.91 -23.22
CA ALA A 417 -16.89 11.29 -24.61
C ALA A 417 -16.11 12.57 -25.01
N ARG A 418 -16.01 13.56 -24.11
CA ARG A 418 -15.23 14.78 -24.37
C ARG A 418 -13.72 14.51 -24.42
N LEU A 419 -13.21 13.67 -23.53
CA LEU A 419 -11.80 13.24 -23.55
C LEU A 419 -11.46 12.47 -24.82
N GLU A 420 -12.31 11.54 -25.23
CA GLU A 420 -12.14 10.78 -26.47
C GLU A 420 -12.21 11.68 -27.71
N ALA A 421 -13.06 12.71 -27.70
CA ALA A 421 -13.20 13.66 -28.81
C ALA A 421 -11.92 14.47 -29.08
N VAL A 422 -11.11 14.76 -28.05
CA VAL A 422 -9.78 15.39 -28.21
C VAL A 422 -8.66 14.35 -28.44
N GLY A 423 -9.03 13.07 -28.52
CA GLY A 423 -8.11 11.97 -28.82
C GLY A 423 -7.42 11.37 -27.59
N PHE A 424 -7.89 11.62 -26.36
CA PHE A 424 -7.33 10.98 -25.18
C PHE A 424 -7.65 9.48 -25.17
N ALA A 425 -6.64 8.63 -25.05
CA ALA A 425 -6.79 7.19 -24.98
C ALA A 425 -7.15 6.75 -23.55
N LEU A 426 -8.39 6.30 -23.37
CA LEU A 426 -8.90 5.79 -22.10
C LEU A 426 -8.82 4.26 -22.02
N ASP A 427 -8.72 3.75 -20.81
CA ASP A 427 -9.06 2.36 -20.48
C ASP A 427 -9.73 2.31 -19.10
N PHE A 428 -10.25 1.15 -18.70
CA PHE A 428 -10.88 0.95 -17.39
C PHE A 428 -10.26 -0.23 -16.63
N GLY A 429 -8.97 -0.46 -16.86
CA GLY A 429 -8.28 -1.69 -16.53
C GLY A 429 -8.37 -2.69 -17.67
N GLU A 430 -7.35 -3.54 -17.83
CA GLU A 430 -7.24 -4.49 -18.95
C GLU A 430 -8.43 -5.45 -19.05
N ASP A 431 -9.08 -5.71 -17.91
CA ASP A 431 -10.24 -6.58 -17.75
C ASP A 431 -11.45 -5.82 -17.14
N ASP A 432 -11.50 -4.49 -17.28
CA ASP A 432 -12.56 -3.60 -16.78
C ASP A 432 -12.73 -3.58 -15.25
N THR A 433 -11.71 -4.01 -14.51
CA THR A 433 -11.77 -4.13 -13.04
C THR A 433 -11.39 -2.85 -12.30
N GLY A 434 -11.17 -1.75 -13.04
CA GLY A 434 -11.02 -0.44 -12.46
C GLY A 434 -9.66 -0.13 -11.84
N MET A 435 -9.59 1.02 -11.17
CA MET A 435 -8.35 1.60 -10.64
C MET A 435 -7.69 0.75 -9.58
N LEU A 436 -8.45 0.18 -8.64
CA LEU A 436 -7.88 -0.53 -7.49
C LEU A 436 -7.06 -1.75 -7.95
N LEU A 437 -7.61 -2.60 -8.84
CA LEU A 437 -6.85 -3.74 -9.36
C LEU A 437 -5.68 -3.27 -10.24
N LYS A 438 -5.85 -2.23 -11.05
CA LYS A 438 -4.76 -1.67 -11.87
C LYS A 438 -3.60 -1.21 -10.99
N TYR A 439 -3.88 -0.54 -9.88
CA TYR A 439 -2.90 -0.15 -8.88
C TYR A 439 -2.19 -1.35 -8.25
N LEU A 440 -2.93 -2.36 -7.79
CA LEU A 440 -2.34 -3.56 -7.18
C LEU A 440 -1.46 -4.35 -8.16
N ARG A 441 -1.82 -4.37 -9.45
CA ARG A 441 -1.06 -5.10 -10.49
C ARG A 441 0.23 -4.39 -10.87
N ARG A 442 0.19 -3.07 -11.17
CA ARG A 442 1.35 -2.37 -11.75
C ARG A 442 1.80 -1.09 -11.03
N GLY A 443 1.12 -0.68 -9.96
CA GLY A 443 1.43 0.52 -9.17
C GLY A 443 1.32 1.84 -9.93
N SER A 444 0.68 1.85 -11.11
CA SER A 444 0.69 2.99 -12.04
C SER A 444 -0.44 2.91 -13.06
N GLY A 445 -0.57 3.95 -13.91
CA GLY A 445 -1.43 3.87 -15.08
C GLY A 445 -2.85 4.36 -14.93
N TYR A 446 -3.11 5.11 -13.88
CA TYR A 446 -4.40 5.69 -13.59
C TYR A 446 -4.24 7.16 -13.20
N TYR A 447 -5.35 7.88 -13.24
CA TYR A 447 -5.51 9.21 -12.70
C TYR A 447 -6.84 9.32 -11.96
N ILE A 448 -6.82 9.92 -10.76
CA ILE A 448 -8.03 10.36 -10.06
C ILE A 448 -8.24 11.83 -10.39
N ASP A 449 -9.22 12.11 -11.24
CA ASP A 449 -9.48 13.44 -11.75
C ASP A 449 -10.04 14.38 -10.68
N VAL A 450 -9.36 15.53 -10.56
CA VAL A 450 -9.76 16.67 -9.73
C VAL A 450 -9.93 17.95 -10.56
N GLY A 451 -10.04 17.82 -11.89
CA GLY A 451 -10.30 18.92 -12.82
C GLY A 451 -9.31 19.04 -13.98
N ALA A 452 -8.11 18.45 -13.87
CA ALA A 452 -7.10 18.52 -14.92
C ALA A 452 -7.56 17.89 -16.25
N SER A 453 -8.41 16.86 -16.18
CA SER A 453 -8.94 16.20 -17.38
C SER A 453 -9.90 17.12 -18.14
N GLU A 454 -10.60 18.04 -17.46
CA GLU A 454 -11.48 19.01 -18.14
C GLU A 454 -10.64 20.01 -18.98
N LEU A 455 -9.47 20.42 -18.49
CA LEU A 455 -8.54 21.27 -19.27
C LEU A 455 -8.02 20.57 -20.53
N ILE A 456 -7.90 19.25 -20.51
CA ILE A 456 -7.52 18.47 -21.69
C ILE A 456 -8.72 18.38 -22.64
N ALA A 457 -9.90 18.09 -22.10
CA ALA A 457 -11.15 17.95 -22.86
C ALA A 457 -11.58 19.24 -23.58
N ASP A 458 -11.32 20.42 -23.01
CA ASP A 458 -11.63 21.71 -23.63
C ASP A 458 -10.48 22.29 -24.50
N GLY A 459 -9.31 21.64 -24.49
CA GLY A 459 -8.13 22.00 -25.28
C GLY A 459 -7.25 23.08 -24.65
N SER A 460 -7.53 23.52 -23.42
CA SER A 460 -6.67 24.43 -22.66
C SER A 460 -5.29 23.84 -22.38
N VAL A 461 -5.23 22.53 -22.13
CA VAL A 461 -4.02 21.72 -22.17
C VAL A 461 -4.07 20.88 -23.45
N ARG A 462 -3.09 21.06 -24.34
CA ARG A 462 -3.04 20.32 -25.60
C ARG A 462 -2.65 18.86 -25.35
N LEU A 463 -3.12 17.96 -26.23
CA LEU A 463 -2.76 16.55 -26.21
C LEU A 463 -2.02 16.17 -27.48
N ALA A 464 -0.89 15.50 -27.33
CA ALA A 464 -0.19 14.77 -28.38
C ALA A 464 -0.13 13.28 -28.02
N ARG A 465 -0.20 12.40 -29.03
CA ARG A 465 -0.07 10.95 -28.83
C ARG A 465 1.16 10.41 -29.51
N GLY A 466 1.86 9.51 -28.84
CA GLY A 466 2.96 8.77 -29.45
C GLY A 466 4.14 8.52 -28.51
N GLN A 467 5.15 7.89 -29.07
CA GLN A 467 6.43 7.64 -28.43
C GLN A 467 7.38 8.80 -28.76
N VAL A 468 8.08 9.33 -27.75
CA VAL A 468 9.15 10.31 -27.96
C VAL A 468 10.34 9.61 -28.62
N ARG A 469 10.78 10.13 -29.76
CA ARG A 469 11.91 9.64 -30.54
C ARG A 469 13.22 10.30 -30.11
N GLU A 470 13.24 11.63 -30.06
CA GLU A 470 14.43 12.43 -29.75
C GLU A 470 14.04 13.84 -29.26
N LEU A 471 15.03 14.57 -28.75
CA LEU A 471 14.99 16.00 -28.47
C LEU A 471 15.86 16.75 -29.49
N THR A 472 15.36 17.86 -30.03
CA THR A 472 16.17 18.81 -30.82
C THR A 472 16.76 19.87 -29.89
N GLU A 473 17.28 20.98 -30.43
CA GLU A 473 17.71 22.10 -29.61
C GLU A 473 16.54 22.79 -28.87
N ASP A 474 15.31 22.66 -29.37
CA ASP A 474 14.14 23.45 -28.96
C ASP A 474 12.79 22.73 -29.06
N ALA A 475 12.76 21.41 -29.31
CA ALA A 475 11.53 20.64 -29.45
C ALA A 475 11.66 19.17 -28.99
N VAL A 476 10.51 18.58 -28.64
CA VAL A 476 10.30 17.14 -28.47
C VAL A 476 9.78 16.57 -29.78
N VAL A 477 10.44 15.55 -30.33
CA VAL A 477 10.03 14.92 -31.59
C VAL A 477 9.46 13.54 -31.33
N LEU A 478 8.25 13.29 -31.81
CA LEU A 478 7.58 11.99 -31.72
C LEU A 478 7.98 11.08 -32.89
N GLU A 479 7.75 9.77 -32.76
CA GLU A 479 8.08 8.78 -33.79
C GLU A 479 7.38 9.03 -35.13
N ASP A 480 6.19 9.64 -35.13
CA ASP A 480 5.45 10.00 -36.34
C ASP A 480 5.96 11.28 -37.04
N GLY A 481 7.00 11.91 -36.48
CA GLY A 481 7.58 13.15 -37.00
C GLY A 481 6.93 14.42 -36.45
N THR A 482 5.94 14.32 -35.57
CA THR A 482 5.38 15.49 -34.87
C THR A 482 6.46 16.18 -34.04
N GLU A 483 6.69 17.47 -34.27
CA GLU A 483 7.59 18.31 -33.49
C GLU A 483 6.78 19.19 -32.53
N LEU A 484 7.10 19.10 -31.24
CA LEU A 484 6.47 19.86 -30.16
C LEU A 484 7.50 20.85 -29.59
N PRO A 485 7.44 22.14 -29.97
CA PRO A 485 8.37 23.14 -29.44
C PRO A 485 8.27 23.23 -27.92
N ALA A 486 9.41 23.28 -27.24
CA ALA A 486 9.49 23.21 -25.79
C ALA A 486 10.63 24.08 -25.25
N ASP A 487 10.32 24.86 -24.22
CA ASP A 487 11.28 25.58 -23.38
C ASP A 487 11.53 24.81 -22.05
N LEU A 488 10.62 23.90 -21.70
CA LEU A 488 10.70 22.97 -20.57
C LEU A 488 10.10 21.61 -20.96
N VAL A 489 10.78 20.53 -20.58
CA VAL A 489 10.27 19.16 -20.67
C VAL A 489 10.18 18.56 -19.27
N VAL A 490 8.98 18.14 -18.88
CA VAL A 490 8.75 17.43 -17.62
C VAL A 490 8.54 15.95 -17.90
N HIS A 491 9.43 15.10 -17.38
CA HIS A 491 9.29 13.65 -17.48
C HIS A 491 8.38 13.15 -16.35
N ALA A 492 7.09 12.97 -16.64
CA ALA A 492 6.11 12.33 -15.76
C ALA A 492 6.05 10.81 -16.02
N THR A 493 7.22 10.17 -16.06
CA THR A 493 7.46 8.82 -16.59
C THR A 493 7.44 7.71 -15.54
N GLY A 494 7.06 8.05 -14.31
CA GLY A 494 6.85 7.11 -13.22
C GLY A 494 8.14 6.67 -12.54
N TYR A 495 8.10 5.49 -11.94
CA TYR A 495 9.14 5.00 -11.04
C TYR A 495 9.49 3.54 -11.36
N ASP A 496 10.71 3.15 -11.02
CA ASP A 496 11.17 1.77 -11.14
C ASP A 496 10.77 0.91 -9.93
N PRO A 497 10.69 -0.42 -10.10
CA PRO A 497 10.36 -1.35 -9.02
C PRO A 497 11.32 -1.23 -7.82
N MET A 498 10.79 -1.48 -6.62
CA MET A 498 11.53 -1.31 -5.36
C MET A 498 12.75 -2.23 -5.23
N ASN A 499 12.74 -3.42 -5.85
CA ASN A 499 13.90 -4.31 -5.86
C ASN A 499 15.10 -3.70 -6.60
N GLY A 500 14.88 -2.67 -7.43
CA GLY A 500 15.97 -1.88 -8.01
C GLY A 500 16.84 -1.16 -6.98
N TRP A 501 16.31 -0.85 -5.79
CA TRP A 501 17.13 -0.33 -4.68
C TRP A 501 18.03 -1.39 -4.06
N VAL A 502 17.62 -2.65 -4.06
CA VAL A 502 18.47 -3.76 -3.59
C VAL A 502 19.64 -3.96 -4.55
N ALA A 503 19.39 -3.86 -5.86
CA ALA A 503 20.45 -3.95 -6.85
C ALA A 503 21.50 -2.83 -6.70
N ASP A 504 21.06 -1.61 -6.37
CA ASP A 504 21.95 -0.46 -6.18
C ASP A 504 22.71 -0.49 -4.86
N LEU A 505 22.04 -0.88 -3.76
CA LEU A 505 22.59 -0.76 -2.41
C LEU A 505 23.23 -2.06 -1.90
N VAL A 506 22.81 -3.22 -2.41
CA VAL A 506 23.34 -4.53 -2.01
C VAL A 506 24.13 -5.12 -3.18
N ASP A 507 23.42 -5.78 -4.09
CA ASP A 507 23.94 -6.31 -5.35
C ASP A 507 22.79 -6.87 -6.20
N GLN A 508 23.07 -7.14 -7.48
CA GLN A 508 22.08 -7.65 -8.44
C GLN A 508 21.64 -9.10 -8.15
N ASP A 509 22.50 -9.98 -7.63
CA ASP A 509 22.13 -11.37 -7.32
C ASP A 509 21.10 -11.42 -6.17
N THR A 510 21.32 -10.64 -5.12
CA THR A 510 20.38 -10.48 -4.01
C THR A 510 19.06 -9.91 -4.51
N ALA A 511 19.08 -8.93 -5.41
CA ALA A 511 17.86 -8.38 -6.02
C ALA A 511 17.11 -9.43 -6.86
N ASP A 512 17.82 -10.29 -7.59
CA ASP A 512 17.23 -11.38 -8.38
C ASP A 512 16.69 -12.52 -7.52
N ARG A 513 17.31 -12.77 -6.37
CA ARG A 513 16.80 -13.69 -5.35
C ARG A 513 15.56 -13.17 -4.66
N VAL A 514 15.42 -11.86 -4.45
CA VAL A 514 14.14 -11.27 -4.02
C VAL A 514 13.09 -11.41 -5.12
N GLY A 515 13.45 -11.04 -6.35
CA GLY A 515 12.52 -10.93 -7.47
C GLY A 515 11.69 -9.63 -7.42
N ARG A 516 10.57 -9.60 -8.16
CA ARG A 516 9.70 -8.42 -8.20
C ARG A 516 9.10 -8.10 -6.83
N VAL A 517 9.05 -6.83 -6.49
CA VAL A 517 8.30 -6.30 -5.36
C VAL A 517 7.11 -5.54 -5.93
N TRP A 518 5.91 -5.82 -5.41
CA TRP A 518 4.62 -5.38 -5.96
C TRP A 518 4.12 -6.19 -7.17
N GLY A 519 2.81 -6.10 -7.44
CA GLY A 519 2.11 -6.92 -8.41
C GLY A 519 1.61 -8.23 -7.82
N THR A 520 0.63 -8.85 -8.47
CA THR A 520 0.00 -10.11 -8.03
C THR A 520 0.27 -11.27 -8.98
N GLY A 521 0.88 -10.98 -10.14
CA GLY A 521 1.10 -11.96 -11.19
C GLY A 521 -0.12 -12.28 -12.01
N SER A 522 -1.00 -11.30 -12.17
CA SER A 522 -2.23 -11.40 -12.94
C SER A 522 -2.03 -11.75 -14.42
N GLY A 523 -0.81 -11.59 -14.97
CA GLY A 523 -0.54 -11.76 -16.39
C GLY A 523 -0.92 -10.54 -17.24
N THR A 524 -1.43 -9.48 -16.60
CA THR A 524 -1.78 -8.22 -17.28
C THR A 524 -0.54 -7.36 -17.58
N THR A 525 -0.72 -6.33 -18.38
CA THR A 525 0.32 -5.40 -18.81
C THR A 525 1.02 -4.74 -17.62
N GLY A 526 2.29 -5.11 -17.42
CA GLY A 526 3.13 -4.62 -16.33
C GLY A 526 3.16 -5.53 -15.08
N ASP A 527 2.36 -6.60 -15.06
CA ASP A 527 2.27 -7.58 -13.98
C ASP A 527 2.36 -9.03 -14.49
N PRO A 528 3.53 -9.44 -15.02
CA PRO A 528 3.68 -10.75 -15.63
C PRO A 528 3.47 -11.87 -14.58
N GLY A 529 2.86 -12.98 -15.00
CA GLY A 529 2.58 -14.13 -14.13
C GLY A 529 3.82 -14.88 -13.63
N PRO A 530 3.67 -15.92 -12.80
CA PRO A 530 2.40 -16.54 -12.40
C PRO A 530 1.69 -15.77 -11.27
N TRP A 531 0.39 -16.06 -11.13
CA TRP A 531 -0.46 -15.57 -10.05
C TRP A 531 0.02 -16.09 -8.69
N GLU A 532 0.11 -15.19 -7.71
CA GLU A 532 0.60 -15.50 -6.35
C GLU A 532 -0.46 -15.36 -5.25
N GLY A 533 -1.71 -15.05 -5.60
CA GLY A 533 -2.80 -14.80 -4.64
C GLY A 533 -2.69 -13.46 -3.88
N GLU A 534 -1.48 -12.96 -3.69
CA GLU A 534 -1.13 -11.79 -2.88
C GLU A 534 -0.07 -10.90 -3.57
N LEU A 535 0.11 -9.68 -3.05
CA LEU A 535 1.20 -8.82 -3.53
C LEU A 535 2.57 -9.45 -3.28
N ARG A 536 3.47 -9.32 -4.26
CA ARG A 536 4.82 -9.88 -4.22
C ARG A 536 5.73 -9.16 -3.23
N ASN A 537 6.39 -9.96 -2.38
CA ASN A 537 7.52 -9.58 -1.52
C ASN A 537 7.33 -8.35 -0.61
N VAL A 538 6.12 -7.81 -0.47
CA VAL A 538 5.82 -6.63 0.36
C VAL A 538 5.05 -7.04 1.62
N TRP A 539 5.48 -6.53 2.77
CA TRP A 539 4.95 -6.82 4.11
C TRP A 539 5.09 -8.27 4.60
N LYS A 540 5.79 -9.12 3.83
CA LYS A 540 5.94 -10.56 4.07
C LYS A 540 7.39 -11.00 3.86
N PRO A 541 7.79 -12.20 4.34
CA PRO A 541 9.17 -12.67 4.22
C PRO A 541 9.56 -12.85 2.75
N THR A 542 10.76 -12.41 2.38
CA THR A 542 11.31 -12.63 1.04
C THR A 542 12.09 -13.93 0.98
N ALA A 543 12.56 -14.31 -0.22
CA ALA A 543 13.49 -15.44 -0.36
C ALA A 543 14.91 -15.14 0.15
N VAL A 544 15.22 -13.87 0.44
CA VAL A 544 16.45 -13.45 1.12
C VAL A 544 16.14 -13.31 2.61
N PRO A 545 16.72 -14.14 3.49
CA PRO A 545 16.49 -14.04 4.93
C PRO A 545 16.81 -12.64 5.44
N GLN A 546 15.99 -12.17 6.38
CA GLN A 546 16.22 -10.90 7.09
C GLN A 546 16.16 -9.63 6.23
N LEU A 547 15.67 -9.76 5.00
CA LEU A 547 15.39 -8.66 4.08
C LEU A 547 13.89 -8.53 3.86
N TRP A 548 13.37 -7.32 4.02
CA TRP A 548 11.94 -7.01 4.00
C TRP A 548 11.62 -5.78 3.17
N PHE A 549 10.38 -5.68 2.70
CA PHE A 549 9.87 -4.48 2.05
C PHE A 549 8.62 -3.97 2.73
N HIS A 550 8.53 -2.66 2.88
CA HIS A 550 7.32 -1.98 3.33
C HIS A 550 6.98 -0.83 2.39
N ALA A 551 5.82 -0.90 1.76
CA ALA A 551 5.37 0.10 0.80
C ALA A 551 3.86 0.31 0.88
N GLY A 552 3.33 1.14 0.00
CA GLY A 552 1.89 1.42 -0.12
C GLY A 552 1.54 2.89 0.09
N ASN A 553 0.27 3.24 -0.09
CA ASN A 553 -0.27 4.51 0.38
C ASN A 553 -0.39 4.54 1.92
N LEU A 554 -0.96 5.61 2.48
CA LEU A 554 -1.04 5.82 3.94
C LEU A 554 -1.84 4.72 4.63
N SER A 555 -3.00 4.31 4.08
CA SER A 555 -3.78 3.20 4.61
C SER A 555 -3.03 1.88 4.60
N GLN A 556 -2.40 1.51 3.48
CA GLN A 556 -1.61 0.28 3.41
C GLN A 556 -0.41 0.31 4.37
N SER A 557 0.23 1.47 4.50
CA SER A 557 1.32 1.67 5.48
C SER A 557 0.81 1.48 6.90
N ARG A 558 -0.35 2.06 7.26
CA ARG A 558 -0.99 1.87 8.57
C ARG A 558 -1.38 0.42 8.83
N HIS A 559 -2.07 -0.21 7.89
CA HIS A 559 -2.64 -1.54 8.05
C HIS A 559 -1.55 -2.62 8.11
N TYR A 560 -0.67 -2.65 7.12
CA TYR A 560 0.32 -3.72 6.99
C TYR A 560 1.59 -3.53 7.82
N SER A 561 1.84 -2.33 8.38
CA SER A 561 2.93 -2.13 9.35
C SER A 561 2.73 -2.98 10.60
N LEU A 562 1.49 -3.28 11.00
CA LEU A 562 1.21 -4.19 12.13
C LEU A 562 1.77 -5.59 11.86
N TYR A 563 1.40 -6.20 10.74
CA TYR A 563 1.80 -7.59 10.44
C TYR A 563 3.32 -7.72 10.22
N LEU A 564 3.94 -6.72 9.60
CA LEU A 564 5.40 -6.69 9.49
C LEU A 564 6.07 -6.51 10.86
N ALA A 565 5.55 -5.64 11.71
CA ALA A 565 6.09 -5.42 13.05
C ALA A 565 5.94 -6.66 13.95
N LEU A 566 4.81 -7.37 13.90
CA LEU A 566 4.61 -8.62 14.66
C LEU A 566 5.60 -9.70 14.21
N GLN A 567 5.86 -9.82 12.91
CA GLN A 567 6.86 -10.75 12.37
C GLN A 567 8.28 -10.43 12.85
N LEU A 568 8.65 -9.15 12.90
CA LEU A 568 9.96 -8.69 13.39
C LEU A 568 10.07 -8.85 14.92
N ALA A 569 9.01 -8.53 15.66
CA ALA A 569 8.94 -8.69 17.10
C ALA A 569 9.02 -10.15 17.54
N ALA A 570 8.34 -11.06 16.84
CA ALA A 570 8.44 -12.49 17.12
C ALA A 570 9.88 -13.01 16.96
N ARG A 571 10.58 -12.60 15.90
CA ARG A 571 12.00 -12.96 15.69
C ARG A 571 12.92 -12.37 16.74
N TYR A 572 12.67 -11.12 17.15
CA TYR A 572 13.42 -10.49 18.24
C TYR A 572 13.21 -11.21 19.58
N ALA A 573 11.98 -11.65 19.85
CA ALA A 573 11.60 -12.40 21.04
C ALA A 573 12.08 -13.88 21.03
N GLY A 574 12.66 -14.36 19.92
CA GLY A 574 13.06 -15.76 19.77
C GLY A 574 11.88 -16.72 19.56
N ILE A 575 10.69 -16.22 19.21
CA ILE A 575 9.53 -17.04 18.85
C ILE A 575 9.80 -17.67 17.46
N PRO A 576 9.66 -19.00 17.31
CA PRO A 576 9.80 -19.65 16.01
C PRO A 576 8.80 -19.08 14.98
N THR A 577 9.33 -18.66 13.82
CA THR A 577 8.53 -18.09 12.72
C THR A 577 8.68 -18.92 11.42
N PRO A 578 8.32 -20.21 11.42
CA PRO A 578 8.38 -21.04 10.22
C PRO A 578 7.43 -20.48 9.16
N VAL A 579 8.00 -20.01 8.05
CA VAL A 579 7.25 -19.38 6.97
C VAL A 579 6.68 -20.45 6.04
N SER A 580 5.36 -20.51 5.93
CA SER A 580 4.63 -21.36 4.99
C SER A 580 4.21 -20.61 3.74
N GLU A 581 3.88 -21.33 2.66
CA GLU A 581 3.32 -20.78 1.42
C GLU A 581 4.16 -19.66 0.79
N ARG A 582 5.50 -19.74 0.89
CA ARG A 582 6.39 -18.78 0.20
C ARG A 582 6.33 -19.01 -1.30
N ALA A 583 6.01 -17.97 -2.05
CA ALA A 583 6.00 -18.03 -3.51
C ALA A 583 7.41 -18.26 -4.07
N PRO A 584 7.56 -19.04 -5.16
CA PRO A 584 8.82 -19.14 -5.89
C PRO A 584 9.23 -17.79 -6.48
N VAL A 585 10.53 -17.61 -6.70
CA VAL A 585 11.08 -16.39 -7.28
C VAL A 585 11.00 -16.42 -8.80
N HIS A 586 10.33 -15.44 -9.39
CA HIS A 586 10.16 -15.27 -10.83
C HIS A 586 10.72 -13.93 -11.33
N HIS A 587 10.90 -13.78 -12.65
CA HIS A 587 11.35 -12.53 -13.31
C HIS A 587 12.70 -12.00 -12.84
N ARG A 588 13.69 -12.90 -12.77
CA ARG A 588 15.11 -12.54 -12.57
C ARG A 588 15.61 -11.75 -13.77
N ARG A 589 16.51 -10.81 -13.54
CA ARG A 589 17.09 -9.98 -14.60
C ARG A 589 18.09 -10.73 -15.47
#